data_AF-A0A9J7KPG3-F1
#
_entry.id   AF-A0A9J7KPG3-F1
#
_cell.length_a   1.000
_cell.length_b   1.000
_cell.length_c   1.000
_cell.angle_alpha   90.00
_cell.angle_beta   90.00
_cell.angle_gamma   90.00
#
_symmetry.space_group_name_H-M   'P 1'
#
loop_
_entity.id
_entity.type
_entity.pdbx_description
1 polymer ?
#
loop_
_entity_poly.entity_id
_entity_poly.type
_entity_poly.pdbx_seq_one_letter_code
_entity_poly.pdbx_strand_id
1 'polypeptide(L)'
;MAIKLFLTVGLVFLAAGTAAERLEEEGSSMADEQGEKSKDVPGGWTRWFDRDDPLPTADYEALCELRIENPGKICDRPSGIQARVKGKNTPASETREYFVKFSPHEGLVCMDAHQLDRRCEDYEVRFWCP
;
A
#
# COMPACT_ATOMS: atom_id res chain seq x y z
N MET A 1 47.53 -64.12 -1.87
CA MET A 1 48.33 -64.06 -3.11
C MET A 1 47.76 -62.91 -3.93
N ALA A 2 48.38 -61.72 -3.88
CA ALA A 2 49.45 -61.28 -4.81
C ALA A 2 48.84 -61.14 -6.22
N ILE A 3 48.73 -59.97 -6.87
CA ILE A 3 49.73 -58.92 -7.13
C ILE A 3 49.01 -57.63 -7.57
N LYS A 4 49.46 -56.48 -7.05
CA LYS A 4 49.25 -55.15 -7.64
C LYS A 4 50.14 -55.01 -8.87
N LEU A 5 49.63 -54.46 -9.98
CA LEU A 5 50.50 -53.85 -10.99
C LEU A 5 50.11 -52.38 -11.20
N PHE A 6 51.08 -51.54 -10.85
CA PHE A 6 51.13 -50.10 -11.04
C PHE A 6 51.47 -49.78 -12.49
N LEU A 7 50.94 -48.66 -13.00
CA LEU A 7 51.67 -47.81 -13.94
C LEU A 7 51.38 -46.35 -13.58
N THR A 8 52.45 -45.69 -13.16
CA THR A 8 52.57 -44.32 -12.67
C THR A 8 53.12 -43.42 -13.77
N VAL A 9 52.55 -42.22 -13.94
CA VAL A 9 53.26 -40.96 -14.25
C VAL A 9 52.32 -39.84 -13.76
N GLY A 10 52.61 -38.89 -12.87
CA GLY A 10 53.87 -38.49 -12.24
C GLY A 10 54.37 -37.14 -12.78
N LEU A 11 53.83 -36.00 -12.30
CA LEU A 11 54.53 -34.72 -12.00
C LEU A 11 53.51 -33.71 -11.42
N VAL A 12 53.43 -33.47 -10.11
CA VAL A 12 54.28 -32.62 -9.21
C VAL A 12 54.20 -31.13 -9.56
N PHE A 13 53.61 -30.32 -8.67
CA PHE A 13 54.31 -29.25 -7.96
C PHE A 13 53.66 -28.99 -6.59
N LEU A 14 54.53 -28.99 -5.57
CA LEU A 14 54.32 -28.62 -4.17
C LEU A 14 54.50 -27.11 -3.99
N ALA A 15 53.77 -26.51 -3.06
CA ALA A 15 54.35 -25.58 -2.09
C ALA A 15 53.43 -25.44 -0.86
N ALA A 16 54.07 -25.41 0.31
CA ALA A 16 53.50 -25.32 1.65
C ALA A 16 53.61 -23.90 2.20
N GLY A 17 52.88 -23.57 3.27
CA GLY A 17 53.05 -22.35 4.08
C GLY A 17 51.76 -22.03 4.85
N THR A 18 51.59 -22.50 6.10
CA THR A 18 51.91 -21.85 7.40
C THR A 18 50.96 -20.73 7.82
N ALA A 19 50.53 -20.83 9.08
CA ALA A 19 49.55 -20.00 9.76
C ALA A 19 50.03 -18.59 10.13
N ALA A 20 49.04 -17.78 10.56
CA ALA A 20 49.10 -16.50 11.26
C ALA A 20 49.23 -15.24 10.38
N GLU A 21 48.20 -14.40 10.42
CA GLU A 21 48.35 -12.99 10.80
C GLU A 21 46.99 -12.36 11.14
N ARG A 22 46.96 -11.77 12.33
CA ARG A 22 45.90 -10.96 12.93
C ARG A 22 46.19 -9.51 12.54
N LEU A 23 45.24 -8.83 11.90
CA LEU A 23 45.11 -7.38 11.97
C LEU A 23 43.64 -7.04 12.19
N GLU A 24 43.37 -6.51 13.37
CA GLU A 24 42.16 -5.79 13.74
C GLU A 24 42.20 -4.43 13.03
N GLU A 25 41.08 -4.01 12.44
CA GLU A 25 40.81 -2.59 12.24
C GLU A 25 39.35 -2.32 12.59
N GLU A 26 39.16 -1.11 13.07
CA GLU A 26 38.14 -0.72 14.03
C GLU A 26 36.73 -0.52 13.42
N GLY A 27 35.74 -0.75 14.27
CA GLY A 27 34.53 0.05 14.42
C GLY A 27 33.91 0.73 13.19
N SER A 28 32.72 0.27 12.81
CA SER A 28 31.64 1.21 12.50
C SER A 28 30.29 0.63 12.89
N SER A 29 29.74 1.17 13.96
CA SER A 29 28.33 1.07 14.31
C SER A 29 27.49 1.74 13.22
N MET A 30 26.61 1.00 12.57
CA MET A 30 25.44 1.57 11.93
C MET A 30 24.22 0.79 12.41
N ALA A 31 23.71 1.23 13.57
CA ALA A 31 22.30 1.16 13.83
C ALA A 31 21.64 2.09 12.80
N ASP A 32 20.92 1.50 11.87
CA ASP A 32 19.90 2.23 11.13
C ASP A 32 18.67 1.33 11.06
N GLU A 33 17.93 1.44 12.15
CA GLU A 33 16.49 1.22 12.25
C GLU A 33 15.80 2.23 11.32
N GLN A 34 15.98 2.06 10.01
CA GLN A 34 15.21 2.79 9.02
C GLN A 34 13.93 2.00 8.80
N GLY A 35 13.05 2.13 9.79
CA GLY A 35 11.63 1.96 9.58
C GLY A 35 11.25 2.68 8.31
N GLU A 36 10.62 1.94 7.42
CA GLU A 36 10.09 2.40 6.16
C GLU A 36 9.23 3.65 6.43
N LYS A 37 9.82 4.82 6.20
CA LYS A 37 9.13 6.08 6.33
C LYS A 37 8.09 6.09 5.23
N SER A 38 6.87 5.69 5.58
CA SER A 38 5.68 5.89 4.76
C SER A 38 5.75 7.31 4.22
N LYS A 39 5.42 7.48 2.94
CA LYS A 39 5.27 8.80 2.33
C LYS A 39 4.12 9.49 3.07
N ASP A 40 4.42 10.11 4.20
CA ASP A 40 3.41 10.71 5.06
C ASP A 40 2.79 11.91 4.33
N VAL A 41 1.54 11.72 3.94
CA VAL A 41 0.62 12.82 3.67
C VAL A 41 0.54 13.62 4.97
N PRO A 42 0.79 14.94 4.98
CA PRO A 42 0.64 15.75 6.19
C PRO A 42 -0.72 15.49 6.85
N GLY A 43 -0.72 15.24 8.16
CA GLY A 43 -1.93 14.87 8.89
C GLY A 43 -3.08 15.88 8.68
N GLY A 44 -4.30 15.37 8.55
CA GLY A 44 -5.51 16.14 8.33
C GLY A 44 -6.48 15.52 7.32
N TRP A 45 -7.47 16.33 6.93
CA TRP A 45 -8.39 15.97 5.85
C TRP A 45 -7.68 16.06 4.51
N THR A 46 -7.81 15.02 3.69
CA THR A 46 -7.43 15.07 2.27
C THR A 46 -8.28 16.10 1.52
N ARG A 47 -7.90 16.38 0.27
CA ARG A 47 -8.85 16.95 -0.70
C ARG A 47 -10.05 16.02 -0.88
N TRP A 48 -11.10 16.55 -1.47
CA TRP A 48 -12.20 15.73 -1.99
C TRP A 48 -11.75 14.93 -3.21
N PHE A 49 -12.24 13.71 -3.31
CA PHE A 49 -12.09 12.81 -4.42
C PHE A 49 -13.47 12.42 -4.89
N ASP A 50 -13.67 12.48 -6.19
CA ASP A 50 -14.80 11.87 -6.87
C ASP A 50 -14.20 11.14 -8.08
N ARG A 51 -14.53 9.87 -8.19
CA ARG A 51 -13.87 8.89 -9.04
C ARG A 51 -14.72 8.57 -10.26
N ASP A 52 -16.03 8.50 -10.08
CA ASP A 52 -16.99 8.35 -11.17
C ASP A 52 -18.20 9.28 -11.00
N ASP A 53 -18.83 9.60 -12.13
CA ASP A 53 -20.19 10.14 -12.11
C ASP A 53 -21.16 8.96 -11.92
N PRO A 54 -22.35 9.17 -11.31
CA PRO A 54 -23.31 8.10 -11.11
C PRO A 54 -23.73 7.52 -12.45
N LEU A 55 -23.32 6.28 -12.69
CA LEU A 55 -23.79 5.47 -13.81
C LEU A 55 -25.21 5.00 -13.49
N PRO A 56 -26.00 4.50 -14.47
CA PRO A 56 -27.37 3.99 -14.25
C PRO A 56 -27.48 2.79 -13.28
N THR A 57 -26.40 2.46 -12.58
CA THR A 57 -26.29 1.33 -11.67
C THR A 57 -25.84 1.74 -10.28
N ALA A 58 -24.98 2.75 -10.13
CA ALA A 58 -24.27 3.04 -8.88
C ALA A 58 -23.32 4.24 -8.99
N ASP A 59 -22.90 4.70 -7.81
CA ASP A 59 -21.85 5.70 -7.56
C ASP A 59 -20.79 5.08 -6.64
N TYR A 60 -19.52 5.05 -7.06
CA TYR A 60 -18.44 4.26 -6.43
C TYR A 60 -17.23 5.11 -6.02
N GLU A 61 -17.28 5.57 -4.78
CA GLU A 61 -16.16 6.22 -4.09
C GLU A 61 -15.38 5.23 -3.21
N ALA A 62 -15.03 4.08 -3.77
CA ALA A 62 -14.37 3.00 -3.06
C ALA A 62 -12.88 3.31 -2.81
N LEU A 63 -12.42 3.09 -1.57
CA LEU A 63 -11.09 3.52 -1.13
C LEU A 63 -9.95 2.86 -1.92
N CYS A 64 -10.11 1.60 -2.34
CA CYS A 64 -9.05 0.86 -3.03
C CYS A 64 -8.76 1.50 -4.40
N GLU A 65 -9.81 1.76 -5.16
CA GLU A 65 -9.82 2.39 -6.47
C GLU A 65 -9.31 3.83 -6.37
N LEU A 66 -9.81 4.58 -5.38
CA LEU A 66 -9.34 5.94 -5.10
C LEU A 66 -7.84 6.02 -4.85
N ARG A 67 -7.26 5.05 -4.11
CA ARG A 67 -5.80 5.00 -3.88
C ARG A 67 -5.02 4.63 -5.13
N ILE A 68 -5.54 3.74 -5.97
CA ILE A 68 -4.92 3.35 -7.24
C ILE A 68 -4.82 4.57 -8.16
N GLU A 69 -5.91 5.34 -8.28
CA GLU A 69 -5.97 6.52 -9.15
C GLU A 69 -5.24 7.74 -8.55
N ASN A 70 -5.05 7.78 -7.22
CA ASN A 70 -4.43 8.88 -6.50
C ASN A 70 -3.26 8.44 -5.61
N PRO A 71 -2.14 7.97 -6.20
CA PRO A 71 -1.04 7.38 -5.46
C PRO A 71 -0.42 8.36 -4.46
N GLY A 72 -0.36 7.94 -3.19
CA GLY A 72 0.20 8.72 -2.09
C GLY A 72 -0.61 9.95 -1.70
N LYS A 73 -1.89 10.03 -2.08
CA LYS A 73 -2.80 11.14 -1.67
C LYS A 73 -3.72 10.78 -0.52
N ILE A 74 -3.87 9.50 -0.24
CA ILE A 74 -4.65 8.95 0.87
C ILE A 74 -3.71 8.01 1.64
N CYS A 75 -3.55 8.24 2.94
CA CYS A 75 -2.76 7.38 3.84
C CYS A 75 -3.29 5.94 3.87
N ASP A 76 -2.49 4.99 4.33
CA ASP A 76 -2.84 3.55 4.36
C ASP A 76 -3.97 3.20 5.34
N ARG A 77 -4.13 3.98 6.41
CA ARG A 77 -5.13 3.74 7.47
C ARG A 77 -5.86 5.03 7.83
N PRO A 78 -6.78 5.52 6.98
CA PRO A 78 -7.62 6.66 7.31
C PRO A 78 -8.50 6.32 8.52
N SER A 79 -8.67 7.28 9.42
CA SER A 79 -9.49 7.11 10.64
C SER A 79 -10.85 7.79 10.55
N GLY A 80 -11.12 8.52 9.46
CA GLY A 80 -12.37 9.23 9.25
C GLY A 80 -12.69 9.36 7.76
N ILE A 81 -13.98 9.46 7.47
CA ILE A 81 -14.53 9.72 6.13
C ILE A 81 -15.57 10.82 6.23
N GLN A 82 -15.59 11.69 5.22
CA GLN A 82 -16.72 12.56 4.93
C GLN A 82 -17.14 12.33 3.49
N ALA A 83 -18.44 12.38 3.25
CA ALA A 83 -19.03 12.28 1.93
C ALA A 83 -20.09 13.38 1.77
N ARG A 84 -20.17 13.95 0.57
CA ARG A 84 -21.17 14.97 0.22
C ARG A 84 -21.53 14.84 -1.25
N VAL A 85 -22.70 15.35 -1.62
CA VAL A 85 -23.07 15.42 -3.03
C VAL A 85 -22.10 16.37 -3.75
N LYS A 86 -21.48 15.90 -4.84
CA LYS A 86 -20.47 16.61 -5.61
C LYS A 86 -20.95 17.99 -6.05
N GLY A 87 -20.08 18.98 -5.87
CA GLY A 87 -20.39 20.38 -6.17
C GLY A 87 -21.44 21.02 -5.24
N LYS A 88 -22.00 20.26 -4.31
CA LYS A 88 -22.92 20.74 -3.27
C LYS A 88 -22.24 20.61 -1.90
N ASN A 89 -22.79 21.30 -0.89
CA ASN A 89 -22.36 21.14 0.51
C ASN A 89 -23.31 20.23 1.30
N THR A 90 -24.17 19.47 0.62
CA THR A 90 -25.13 18.55 1.23
C THR A 90 -24.40 17.27 1.64
N PRO A 91 -24.26 16.97 2.94
CA PRO A 91 -23.64 15.73 3.42
C PRO A 91 -24.43 14.51 2.94
N ALA A 92 -23.74 13.40 2.66
CA ALA A 92 -24.38 12.14 2.25
C ALA A 92 -25.37 11.60 3.29
N SER A 93 -25.17 11.91 4.57
CA SER A 93 -26.13 11.54 5.63
C SER A 93 -27.49 12.26 5.52
N GLU A 94 -27.57 13.38 4.79
CA GLU A 94 -28.79 14.17 4.65
C GLU A 94 -29.62 13.79 3.40
N THR A 95 -29.06 13.06 2.45
CA THR A 95 -29.75 12.62 1.22
C THR A 95 -30.76 11.51 1.49
N ARG A 96 -30.62 10.80 2.61
CA ARG A 96 -31.45 9.64 3.00
C ARG A 96 -31.33 8.46 2.02
N GLU A 97 -30.25 8.43 1.25
CA GLU A 97 -29.88 7.31 0.40
C GLU A 97 -29.31 6.14 1.21
N TYR A 98 -29.41 4.94 0.64
CA TYR A 98 -28.90 3.73 1.26
C TYR A 98 -27.54 3.38 0.68
N PHE A 99 -26.51 3.47 1.52
CA PHE A 99 -25.14 3.15 1.16
C PHE A 99 -24.80 1.71 1.53
N VAL A 100 -24.35 0.92 0.55
CA VAL A 100 -23.84 -0.43 0.78
C VAL A 100 -22.52 -0.39 1.56
N LYS A 101 -21.73 0.65 1.31
CA LYS A 101 -20.49 0.95 2.05
C LYS A 101 -20.50 2.42 2.41
N PHE A 102 -20.15 2.73 3.66
CA PHE A 102 -19.86 4.08 4.09
C PHE A 102 -18.93 4.04 5.31
N SER A 103 -17.64 3.87 5.05
CA SER A 103 -16.64 3.73 6.12
C SER A 103 -15.27 4.26 5.66
N PRO A 104 -14.38 4.68 6.58
CA PRO A 104 -13.06 5.13 6.20
C PRO A 104 -12.21 4.02 5.57
N HIS A 105 -12.52 2.74 5.82
CA HIS A 105 -11.74 1.60 5.33
C HIS A 105 -12.19 1.11 3.95
N GLU A 106 -13.43 1.41 3.57
CA GLU A 106 -14.03 0.91 2.33
C GLU A 106 -14.40 2.03 1.34
N GLY A 107 -14.54 3.26 1.82
CA GLY A 107 -15.06 4.38 1.04
C GLY A 107 -16.58 4.48 1.10
N LEU A 108 -17.19 4.96 0.02
CA LEU A 108 -18.65 5.04 -0.16
C LEU A 108 -19.07 4.25 -1.39
N VAL A 109 -20.17 3.50 -1.28
CA VAL A 109 -20.82 2.85 -2.43
C VAL A 109 -22.32 3.00 -2.32
N CYS A 110 -22.91 3.68 -3.30
CA CYS A 110 -24.34 3.77 -3.51
C CYS A 110 -24.75 2.89 -4.70
N MET A 111 -25.88 2.19 -4.60
CA MET A 111 -26.41 1.35 -5.68
C MET A 111 -27.82 1.81 -6.03
N ASP A 112 -28.06 2.19 -7.29
CA ASP A 112 -29.37 2.65 -7.79
C ASP A 112 -30.48 1.65 -7.45
N ALA A 113 -30.19 0.35 -7.55
CA ALA A 113 -31.13 -0.73 -7.27
C ALA A 113 -31.68 -0.73 -5.84
N HIS A 114 -30.99 -0.10 -4.90
CA HIS A 114 -31.43 0.01 -3.51
C HIS A 114 -32.17 1.32 -3.22
N GLN A 115 -32.24 2.26 -4.17
CA GLN A 115 -32.82 3.59 -3.96
C GLN A 115 -34.28 3.64 -4.38
N LEU A 116 -35.08 4.42 -3.65
CA LEU A 116 -36.54 4.50 -3.87
C LEU A 116 -36.88 5.04 -5.26
N ASP A 117 -36.11 6.01 -5.74
CA ASP A 117 -36.24 6.62 -7.06
C ASP A 117 -35.31 5.99 -8.11
N ARG A 118 -34.62 4.91 -7.73
CA ARG A 118 -33.66 4.15 -8.55
C ARG A 118 -32.52 5.00 -9.10
N ARG A 119 -31.99 5.90 -8.28
CA ARG A 119 -30.85 6.74 -8.61
C ARG A 119 -30.07 7.06 -7.35
N CYS A 120 -28.75 7.03 -7.45
CA CYS A 120 -27.85 7.65 -6.51
C CYS A 120 -27.60 9.12 -6.89
N GLU A 121 -27.43 9.98 -5.89
CA GLU A 121 -26.73 11.25 -6.13
C GLU A 121 -25.25 10.97 -6.49
N ASP A 122 -24.62 11.98 -7.09
CA ASP A 122 -23.19 11.99 -7.41
C ASP A 122 -22.41 12.41 -6.16
N TYR A 123 -21.57 11.54 -5.59
CA TYR A 123 -20.86 11.81 -4.34
C TYR A 123 -19.38 12.07 -4.53
N GLU A 124 -18.82 12.93 -3.68
CA GLU A 124 -17.37 13.03 -3.46
C GLU A 124 -17.04 12.75 -2.00
N VAL A 125 -15.88 12.12 -1.76
CA VAL A 125 -15.39 11.73 -0.44
C VAL A 125 -14.06 12.37 -0.08
N ARG A 126 -13.80 12.53 1.21
CA ARG A 126 -12.46 12.82 1.73
C ARG A 126 -12.19 12.02 2.99
N PHE A 127 -10.91 11.80 3.25
CA PHE A 127 -10.46 10.94 4.34
C PHE A 127 -9.63 11.75 5.35
N TRP A 128 -9.71 11.38 6.62
CA TRP A 128 -8.83 11.89 7.65
C TRP A 128 -7.61 10.97 7.76
N CYS A 129 -6.43 11.54 7.57
CA CYS A 129 -5.15 10.87 7.76
C CYS A 129 -4.46 11.42 9.02
N PRO A 130 -4.05 10.55 9.97
CA PRO A 130 -3.36 10.98 11.19
C PRO A 130 -1.95 11.52 10.92
#